data_AF-A0A9D2LUR4-F1
#
_entry.id   AF-A0A9D2LUR4-F1
#
_cell.length_a   1.000
_cell.length_b   1.000
_cell.length_c   1.000
_cell.angle_alpha   90.00
_cell.angle_beta   90.00
_cell.angle_gamma   90.00
#
_symmetry.space_group_name_H-M   'P 1'
#
loop_
_entity.id
_entity.type
_entity.pdbx_description
1 polymer ?
#
loop_
_entity_poly.entity_id
_entity_poly.type
_entity_poly.pdbx_seq_one_letter_code
_entity_poly.pdbx_strand_id
1 'polypeptide(L)'
;MKKTWRDGRQSSLTEECAGYFREFPVFDKLLKGFREKYASYGTFSGSVVLRGLKEEDREALEGFFQKSFHGQKSVTISAERFKKALADSRFSQTKPKDILEFYFQEEMTGKREQREKEKKDWEQILEEEMEGCGTLLGR
;
A
#
# COMPACT_ATOMS: atom_id res chain seq x y z
N MET A 1 3.59 22.43 7.30
CA MET A 1 4.55 21.69 8.14
C MET A 1 5.25 20.62 7.31
N LYS A 2 6.54 20.37 7.61
CA LYS A 2 7.45 19.55 6.79
C LYS A 2 7.04 18.08 6.87
N LYS A 3 6.59 17.51 5.76
CA LYS A 3 6.27 16.08 5.63
C LYS A 3 7.57 15.28 5.73
N THR A 4 7.76 14.55 6.82
CA THR A 4 8.91 13.65 6.99
C THR A 4 8.68 12.42 6.13
N TRP A 5 9.04 12.51 4.85
CA TRP A 5 8.92 11.39 3.93
C TRP A 5 9.99 10.33 4.26
N ARG A 6 9.50 9.10 4.38
CA ARG A 6 10.20 7.82 4.61
C ARG A 6 11.52 7.74 3.83
N ASP A 7 12.55 7.16 4.47
CA ASP A 7 13.90 6.83 3.97
C ASP A 7 14.12 7.14 2.47
N GLY A 8 15.02 8.08 2.17
CA GLY A 8 15.20 8.66 0.83
C GLY A 8 15.51 7.67 -0.30
N ARG A 9 15.83 6.41 0.01
CA ARG A 9 16.03 5.34 -0.97
C ARG A 9 14.71 4.65 -1.35
N GLN A 10 13.81 4.45 -0.39
CA GLN A 10 12.52 3.77 -0.57
C GLN A 10 11.50 4.64 -1.35
N SER A 11 11.62 5.96 -1.24
CA SER A 11 10.69 6.93 -1.84
C SER A 11 10.79 6.98 -3.37
N SER A 12 12.01 6.85 -3.94
CA SER A 12 12.24 6.94 -5.40
C SER A 12 11.59 5.81 -6.21
N LEU A 13 11.77 4.55 -5.80
CA LEU A 13 11.17 3.40 -6.51
C LEU A 13 9.64 3.37 -6.40
N THR A 14 9.10 3.82 -5.26
CA THR A 14 7.65 3.91 -5.05
C THR A 14 7.04 5.01 -5.93
N GLU A 15 7.75 6.13 -6.08
CA GLU A 15 7.37 7.21 -6.99
C GLU A 15 7.41 6.78 -8.46
N GLU A 16 8.47 6.10 -8.90
CA GLU A 16 8.56 5.52 -10.25
C GLU A 16 7.41 4.54 -10.51
N CYS A 17 7.11 3.65 -9.55
CA CYS A 17 6.01 2.69 -9.66
C CYS A 17 4.65 3.38 -9.77
N ALA A 18 4.42 4.39 -8.92
CA ALA A 18 3.20 5.20 -8.98
C ALA A 18 3.10 5.98 -10.30
N GLY A 19 4.22 6.47 -10.83
CA GLY A 19 4.30 7.10 -12.15
C GLY A 19 3.85 6.17 -13.26
N TYR A 20 4.42 4.96 -13.30
CA TYR A 20 4.02 3.92 -14.27
C TYR A 20 2.52 3.61 -14.22
N PHE A 21 1.94 3.47 -13.02
CA PHE A 21 0.51 3.21 -12.89
C PHE A 21 -0.37 4.40 -13.31
N ARG A 22 0.13 5.63 -13.23
CA ARG A 22 -0.61 6.83 -13.69
C ARG A 22 -0.71 6.91 -15.21
N GLU A 23 0.20 6.25 -15.94
CA GLU A 23 0.18 6.23 -17.41
C GLU A 23 -0.99 5.42 -17.97
N PHE A 24 -1.49 4.41 -17.23
CA PHE A 24 -2.57 3.55 -17.71
C PHE A 24 -3.84 3.64 -16.84
N PRO A 25 -4.99 4.07 -17.40
CA PRO A 25 -6.26 4.17 -16.67
C PRO A 25 -6.76 2.85 -16.06
N VAL A 26 -6.30 1.71 -16.58
CA VAL A 26 -6.62 0.39 -16.04
C VAL A 26 -6.05 0.18 -14.63
N PHE A 27 -4.85 0.68 -14.35
CA PHE A 27 -4.23 0.57 -13.03
C PHE A 27 -4.89 1.51 -12.04
N ASP A 28 -5.38 2.67 -12.47
CA ASP A 28 -6.19 3.55 -11.62
C ASP A 28 -7.43 2.83 -11.07
N LYS A 29 -8.18 2.14 -11.95
CA LYS A 29 -9.33 1.31 -11.54
C LYS A 29 -8.92 0.19 -10.58
N LEU A 30 -7.77 -0.44 -10.84
CA LEU A 30 -7.27 -1.53 -10.01
C LEU A 30 -6.87 -1.05 -8.61
N LEU A 31 -6.07 0.02 -8.52
CA LEU A 31 -5.60 0.60 -7.27
C LEU A 31 -6.75 1.19 -6.47
N LYS A 32 -7.76 1.80 -7.12
CA LYS A 32 -8.99 2.24 -6.44
C LYS A 32 -9.73 1.07 -5.78
N GLY A 33 -9.90 -0.04 -6.50
CA GLY A 33 -10.52 -1.23 -5.93
C GLY A 33 -9.73 -1.79 -4.73
N PHE A 34 -8.39 -1.78 -4.80
CA PHE A 34 -7.57 -2.19 -3.66
C PHE A 34 -7.62 -1.20 -2.50
N ARG A 35 -7.69 0.12 -2.76
CA ARG A 35 -7.90 1.16 -1.74
C ARG A 35 -9.19 0.92 -0.98
N GLU A 36 -10.30 0.65 -1.66
CA GLU A 36 -11.60 0.36 -1.03
C GLU A 36 -11.54 -0.92 -0.17
N LYS A 37 -10.88 -1.97 -0.67
CA LYS A 37 -10.65 -3.21 0.10
C LYS A 37 -9.79 -2.93 1.33
N TYR A 38 -8.73 -2.15 1.19
CA TYR A 38 -7.86 -1.79 2.30
C TYR A 38 -8.60 -0.97 3.35
N ALA A 39 -9.44 -0.02 2.94
CA ALA A 39 -10.31 0.76 3.83
C ALA A 39 -11.31 -0.12 4.59
N SER A 40 -11.80 -1.19 3.96
CA SER A 40 -12.77 -2.12 4.54
C SER A 40 -12.14 -3.13 5.52
N TYR A 41 -11.06 -3.80 5.10
CA TYR A 41 -10.46 -4.94 5.83
C TYR A 41 -9.19 -4.55 6.62
N GLY A 42 -8.67 -3.34 6.44
CA GLY A 42 -7.44 -2.87 7.08
C GLY A 42 -6.18 -3.62 6.62
N THR A 43 -6.27 -4.42 5.55
CA THR A 43 -5.17 -5.22 5.00
C THR A 43 -5.22 -5.22 3.48
N PHE A 44 -4.07 -5.33 2.83
CA PHE A 44 -3.97 -5.50 1.38
C PHE A 44 -4.27 -6.97 1.02
N SER A 45 -5.57 -7.28 0.92
CA SER A 45 -6.14 -8.62 0.70
C SER A 45 -7.37 -8.58 -0.22
N GLY A 46 -7.86 -9.75 -0.64
CA GLY A 46 -9.01 -9.88 -1.52
C GLY A 46 -8.68 -9.76 -3.02
N SER A 47 -9.70 -9.53 -3.83
CA SER A 47 -9.59 -9.41 -5.28
C SER A 47 -10.43 -8.24 -5.81
N VAL A 48 -9.97 -7.69 -6.93
CA VAL A 48 -10.60 -6.60 -7.67
C VAL A 48 -10.95 -7.11 -9.06
N VAL A 49 -12.19 -6.85 -9.50
CA VAL A 49 -12.66 -7.24 -10.83
C VAL A 49 -12.65 -6.00 -11.72
N LEU A 50 -11.82 -6.04 -12.76
CA LEU A 50 -11.77 -5.03 -13.81
C LEU A 50 -12.73 -5.45 -14.92
N ARG A 51 -13.68 -4.58 -15.28
CA ARG A 51 -14.66 -4.80 -16.36
C ARG A 51 -14.49 -3.77 -17.46
N GLY A 52 -14.87 -4.14 -18.68
CA GLY A 52 -14.84 -3.21 -19.81
C GLY A 52 -13.43 -2.83 -20.25
N LEU A 53 -12.53 -3.82 -20.27
CA LEU A 53 -11.12 -3.64 -20.65
C LEU A 53 -10.99 -3.51 -22.17
N LYS A 54 -10.33 -2.42 -22.60
CA LYS A 54 -9.86 -2.23 -23.98
C LYS A 54 -8.65 -3.11 -24.27
N GLU A 55 -8.23 -3.19 -25.53
CA GLU A 55 -7.02 -3.93 -25.91
C GLU A 55 -5.78 -3.35 -25.23
N GLU A 56 -5.61 -2.03 -25.26
CA GLU A 56 -4.53 -1.31 -24.57
C GLU A 56 -4.50 -1.59 -23.05
N ASP A 57 -5.67 -1.63 -22.41
CA ASP A 57 -5.77 -1.96 -20.98
C ASP A 57 -5.31 -3.39 -20.71
N ARG A 58 -5.59 -4.33 -21.63
CA ARG A 58 -5.15 -5.72 -21.50
C ARG A 58 -3.65 -5.80 -21.68
N GLU A 59 -3.09 -5.20 -22.73
CA GLU A 59 -1.65 -5.20 -22.98
C GLU A 59 -0.87 -4.66 -21.77
N ALA A 60 -1.33 -3.56 -21.17
CA ALA A 60 -0.74 -3.02 -19.94
C ALA A 60 -0.80 -4.02 -18.77
N LEU A 61 -1.96 -4.66 -18.55
CA LEU A 61 -2.11 -5.70 -17.54
C LEU A 61 -1.24 -6.92 -17.83
N GLU A 62 -1.17 -7.37 -19.08
CA GLU A 62 -0.37 -8.52 -19.50
C GLU A 62 1.13 -8.24 -19.30
N GLY A 63 1.58 -7.02 -19.61
CA GLY A 63 2.96 -6.58 -19.40
C GLY A 63 3.36 -6.57 -17.92
N PHE A 64 2.49 -6.06 -17.05
CA PHE A 64 2.78 -6.00 -15.61
C PHE A 64 2.63 -7.35 -14.89
N PHE A 65 1.58 -8.11 -15.20
CA PHE A 65 1.31 -9.40 -14.54
C PHE A 65 1.96 -10.60 -15.23
N GLN A 66 2.64 -10.39 -16.36
CA GLN A 66 3.27 -11.40 -17.21
C GLN A 66 2.34 -12.61 -17.48
N LYS A 67 1.07 -12.35 -17.77
CA LYS A 67 0.08 -13.39 -18.03
C LYS A 67 -0.90 -12.92 -19.08
N SER A 68 -1.32 -13.81 -19.97
CA SER A 68 -2.33 -13.51 -20.98
C SER A 68 -3.72 -13.32 -20.37
N PHE A 69 -4.37 -12.24 -20.80
CA PHE A 69 -5.76 -11.87 -20.56
C PHE A 69 -6.53 -11.70 -21.90
N HIS A 70 -5.93 -12.15 -23.00
CA HIS A 70 -6.52 -12.11 -24.33
C HIS A 70 -7.94 -12.71 -24.35
N GLY A 71 -8.85 -12.03 -25.05
CA GLY A 71 -10.26 -12.42 -25.18
C GLY A 71 -11.14 -12.22 -23.94
N GLN A 72 -10.60 -11.80 -22.78
CA GLN A 72 -11.40 -11.62 -21.56
C GLN A 72 -12.06 -10.24 -21.49
N LYS A 73 -13.39 -10.22 -21.33
CA LYS A 73 -14.17 -8.98 -21.12
C LYS A 73 -14.03 -8.41 -19.71
N SER A 74 -13.59 -9.24 -18.77
CA SER A 74 -13.31 -8.87 -17.39
C SER A 74 -12.16 -9.69 -16.84
N VAL A 75 -11.31 -9.06 -16.03
CA VAL A 75 -10.16 -9.70 -15.39
C VAL A 75 -10.27 -9.55 -13.88
N THR A 76 -10.07 -10.64 -13.15
CA THR A 76 -9.99 -10.61 -11.68
C THR A 76 -8.53 -10.68 -11.25
N ILE A 77 -8.09 -9.68 -10.50
CA ILE A 77 -6.74 -9.60 -9.93
C ILE A 77 -6.85 -9.75 -8.41
N SER A 78 -6.14 -10.73 -7.84
CA SER A 78 -6.01 -10.88 -6.39
C SER A 78 -4.86 -10.03 -5.85
N ALA A 79 -4.97 -9.65 -4.58
CA ALA A 79 -3.93 -8.94 -3.86
C ALA A 79 -2.61 -9.74 -3.83
N GLU A 80 -2.67 -11.06 -3.68
CA GLU A 80 -1.48 -11.94 -3.73
C GLU A 80 -0.81 -11.90 -5.10
N ARG A 81 -1.61 -11.90 -6.16
CA ARG A 81 -1.08 -11.82 -7.52
C ARG A 81 -0.41 -10.48 -7.79
N PHE A 82 -0.98 -9.39 -7.27
CA PHE A 82 -0.36 -8.07 -7.32
C PHE A 82 0.96 -8.03 -6.54
N LYS A 83 0.99 -8.59 -5.32
CA LYS A 83 2.22 -8.71 -4.52
C LYS A 83 3.31 -9.49 -5.26
N LYS A 84 2.92 -10.61 -5.88
CA LYS A 84 3.84 -11.43 -6.66
C LYS A 84 4.40 -10.67 -7.87
N ALA A 85 3.54 -10.01 -8.65
CA ALA A 85 3.97 -9.20 -9.78
C ALA A 85 4.92 -8.05 -9.37
N LEU A 86 4.68 -7.42 -8.21
CA LEU A 86 5.61 -6.45 -7.66
C LEU A 86 6.96 -7.07 -7.26
N ALA A 87 6.93 -8.23 -6.58
CA ALA A 87 8.12 -8.95 -6.13
C ALA A 87 8.98 -9.46 -7.30
N ASP A 88 8.34 -9.87 -8.39
CA ASP A 88 9.01 -10.33 -9.63
C ASP A 88 9.45 -9.15 -10.52
N SER A 89 9.04 -7.92 -10.19
CA SER A 89 9.40 -6.69 -10.91
C SER A 89 10.58 -5.96 -10.25
N ARG A 90 11.08 -4.91 -10.93
CA ARG A 90 12.08 -3.97 -10.39
C ARG A 90 11.60 -3.27 -9.09
N PHE A 91 10.30 -3.29 -8.83
CA PHE A 91 9.67 -2.71 -7.65
C PHE A 91 9.57 -3.69 -6.46
N SER A 92 10.35 -4.77 -6.44
CA SER A 92 10.29 -5.80 -5.39
C SER A 92 10.50 -5.30 -3.96
N GLN A 93 11.21 -4.17 -3.81
CA GLN A 93 11.44 -3.52 -2.52
C GLN A 93 10.25 -2.65 -2.06
N THR A 94 9.30 -2.34 -2.94
CA THR A 94 8.14 -1.50 -2.63
C THR A 94 7.01 -2.32 -2.00
N LYS A 95 6.37 -1.77 -0.97
CA LYS A 95 5.20 -2.41 -0.35
C LYS A 95 3.93 -1.94 -1.07
N PRO A 96 2.91 -2.80 -1.24
CA PRO A 96 1.64 -2.40 -1.85
C PRO A 96 0.96 -1.23 -1.12
N LYS A 97 1.13 -1.15 0.21
CA LYS A 97 0.64 -0.02 1.02
C LYS A 97 1.29 1.29 0.59
N ASP A 98 2.60 1.30 0.46
CA ASP A 98 3.38 2.50 0.14
C ASP A 98 3.04 3.02 -1.26
N ILE A 99 2.79 2.12 -2.21
CA ILE A 99 2.29 2.46 -3.55
C ILE A 99 0.92 3.14 -3.47
N LEU A 100 -0.03 2.61 -2.69
CA LEU A 100 -1.34 3.24 -2.53
C LEU A 100 -1.21 4.63 -1.90
N GLU A 101 -0.41 4.76 -0.84
CA GLU A 101 -0.19 6.04 -0.16
C GLU A 101 0.39 7.09 -1.11
N PHE A 102 1.40 6.70 -1.90
CA PHE A 102 2.07 7.59 -2.83
C PHE A 102 1.21 7.91 -4.06
N TYR A 103 0.47 6.92 -4.57
CA TYR A 103 -0.37 7.08 -5.76
C TYR A 103 -1.54 8.03 -5.51
N PHE A 104 -2.27 7.83 -4.39
CA PHE A 104 -3.42 8.67 -4.01
C PHE A 104 -3.03 9.94 -3.25
N GLN A 105 -1.75 10.08 -2.87
CA GLN A 105 -1.26 11.17 -2.00
C GLN A 105 -2.01 11.26 -0.66
N GLU A 106 -2.48 10.11 -0.15
CA GLU A 106 -3.24 9.97 1.08
C GLU A 106 -2.50 9.02 2.03
N GLU A 107 -2.51 9.30 3.34
CA GLU A 107 -2.03 8.33 4.32
C GLU A 107 -3.06 7.20 4.46
N MET A 108 -2.66 5.99 4.06
CA MET A 108 -3.47 4.77 4.18
C MET A 108 -3.31 4.24 5.61
N THR A 109 -3.76 5.01 6.59
CA THR A 109 -3.87 4.53 7.97
C THR A 109 -4.97 3.48 8.03
N GLY A 110 -4.60 2.20 7.94
CA GLY A 110 -5.53 1.13 8.26
C GLY A 110 -5.91 1.22 9.74
N LYS A 111 -7.15 0.88 10.11
CA LYS A 111 -7.62 0.83 11.52
C LYS A 111 -6.71 0.04 12.48
N ARG A 112 -5.83 -0.82 11.95
CA ARG A 112 -4.82 -1.59 12.70
C ARG A 112 -3.57 -0.76 13.04
N GLU A 113 -3.14 0.11 12.14
CA GLU A 113 -1.97 0.96 12.32
C GLU A 113 -2.27 2.13 13.27
N GLN A 114 -3.53 2.59 13.28
CA GLN A 114 -4.05 3.47 14.32
C GLN A 114 -3.93 2.82 15.70
N ARG A 115 -4.34 1.54 15.85
CA ARG A 115 -4.18 0.80 17.11
C ARG A 115 -2.74 0.48 17.48
N GLU A 116 -1.85 0.19 16.53
CA GLU A 116 -0.43 -0.02 16.84
C GLU A 116 0.28 1.27 17.24
N LYS A 117 -0.10 2.40 16.65
CA LYS A 117 0.42 3.71 17.03
C LYS A 117 -0.11 4.13 18.40
N GLU A 118 -1.40 3.95 18.66
CA GLU A 118 -1.98 4.13 20.00
C GLU A 118 -1.36 3.18 21.02
N LYS A 119 -1.10 1.91 20.68
CA LYS A 119 -0.45 0.97 21.59
C LYS A 119 0.98 1.38 21.92
N LYS A 120 1.75 1.83 20.92
CA LYS A 120 3.12 2.32 21.14
C LYS A 120 3.15 3.63 21.94
N ASP A 121 2.25 4.57 21.65
CA ASP A 121 2.12 5.79 22.45
C ASP A 121 1.75 5.46 23.90
N TRP A 122 0.78 4.55 24.13
CA TRP A 122 0.43 4.11 25.47
C TRP A 122 1.56 3.37 26.18
N GLU A 123 2.30 2.50 25.49
CA GLU A 123 3.48 1.81 26.04
C GLU A 123 4.59 2.80 26.42
N GLN A 124 4.82 3.83 25.61
CA GLN A 124 5.83 4.85 25.87
C GLN A 124 5.44 5.78 27.03
N ILE A 125 4.17 6.19 27.11
CA ILE A 125 3.64 6.94 28.26
C ILE A 125 3.74 6.11 29.56
N LEU A 126 3.41 4.81 29.51
CA LEU A 126 3.51 3.92 30.67
C LEU A 126 4.96 3.66 31.11
N GLU A 127 5.91 3.59 30.17
CA GLU A 127 7.34 3.42 30.46
C GLU A 127 7.93 4.67 31.14
N GLU A 128 7.54 5.86 30.67
CA GLU A 128 7.91 7.15 31.31
C GLU A 128 7.35 7.29 32.74
N GLU A 129 6.11 6.84 32.99
CA GLU A 129 5.51 6.87 34.34
C GLU A 129 6.18 5.89 35.31
N MET A 130 6.66 4.73 34.84
CA MET A 130 7.39 3.77 35.69
C MET A 130 8.80 4.24 36.03
N GLU A 131 9.49 4.95 35.13
CA GLU A 131 10.81 5.55 35.40
C GLU A 131 10.71 6.79 36.31
N GLY A 132 9.56 7.49 36.31
CA GLY A 132 9.31 8.66 37.14
C GLY A 132 8.99 8.41 38.63
N CYS A 133 8.66 7.17 39.02
CA CYS A 133 8.25 6.87 40.40
C CYS A 133 9.42 6.48 41.34
N GLY A 134 10.67 6.54 40.86
CA GLY A 134 11.86 6.09 41.60
C GLY A 134 12.51 7.10 42.56
N THR A 135 12.10 8.37 42.63
CA THR A 135 12.87 9.40 43.36
C THR A 135 12.22 10.02 44.60
N LEU A 136 11.15 9.44 45.17
CA LEU A 136 10.51 10.00 46.38
C LEU A 136 10.42 9.06 47.59
N LEU A 137 11.41 8.18 47.80
CA LEU A 137 11.60 7.51 49.10
C LEU A 137 13.09 7.47 49.46
N GLY A 138 13.57 8.55 50.07
CA GLY A 138 14.94 8.65 50.55
C GLY A 138 15.27 10.03 51.12
N ARG A 139 14.61 10.39 52.22
CA ARG A 139 15.09 11.44 53.12
C ARG A 139 14.77 11.06 54.56
#